data_AF-A0A921GAQ4-F1
#
_entry.id   AF-A0A921GAQ4-F1
#
_cell.length_a   1.000
_cell.length_b   1.000
_cell.length_c   1.000
_cell.angle_alpha   90.00
_cell.angle_beta   90.00
_cell.angle_gamma   90.00
#
_symmetry.space_group_name_H-M   'P 1'
#
loop_
_entity.id
_entity.type
_entity.pdbx_description
1 polymer ?
#
loop_
_entity_poly.entity_id
_entity_poly.type
_entity_poly.pdbx_seq_one_letter_code
_entity_poly.pdbx_strand_id
1 'polypeptide(L)'
;MKKIKYLIITLSVISLILIYFYNNNRMITKASSDDENSMLYLEMNDTTTEPKTIYSEKYQNKIQRQIDRAKQKNNYTFKEPLLIENPYGTNTTGVYMYFTTDEDYQATYTISCNGYEDFTQTLNTNTSSGYTKEHEYLLVGSIPGEKT
;
A
#
# COMPACT_ATOMS: atom_id res chain seq x y z
N MET A 1 -1.06 8.01 49.91
CA MET A 1 0.18 7.54 49.24
C MET A 1 0.00 6.26 48.39
N LYS A 2 -0.57 5.16 48.91
CA LYS A 2 -0.77 3.91 48.11
C LYS A 2 -1.60 4.13 46.83
N LYS A 3 -2.73 4.84 46.90
CA LYS A 3 -3.58 5.14 45.73
C LYS A 3 -2.86 5.91 44.61
N ILE A 4 -2.00 6.86 44.96
CA ILE A 4 -1.18 7.63 44.00
C ILE A 4 -0.15 6.72 43.31
N LYS A 5 0.47 5.79 44.06
CA LYS A 5 1.40 4.80 43.48
C LYS A 5 0.70 3.86 42.49
N TYR A 6 -0.50 3.38 42.79
CA TYR A 6 -1.27 2.54 41.85
C TYR A 6 -1.66 3.31 40.58
N LEU A 7 -2.06 4.58 40.70
CA LEU A 7 -2.40 5.43 39.54
C LEU A 7 -1.21 5.61 38.58
N ILE A 8 -0.01 5.89 39.13
CA ILE A 8 1.20 6.05 38.33
C ILE A 8 1.55 4.74 37.61
N ILE A 9 1.48 3.60 38.30
CA ILE A 9 1.74 2.29 37.68
C ILE A 9 0.76 2.01 36.55
N THR A 10 -0.54 2.28 36.74
CA THR A 10 -1.54 2.06 35.68
C THR A 10 -1.31 2.93 34.45
N LEU A 11 -0.94 4.20 34.62
CA LEU A 11 -0.62 5.09 33.51
C LEU A 11 0.63 4.64 32.74
N SER A 12 1.66 4.17 33.45
CA SER A 12 2.86 3.62 32.83
C SER A 12 2.56 2.37 31.99
N VAL A 13 1.70 1.47 32.48
CA VAL A 13 1.30 0.26 31.73
C VAL A 13 0.51 0.62 30.47
N ILE A 14 -0.45 1.55 30.56
CA ILE A 14 -1.19 2.02 29.38
C ILE A 14 -0.26 2.67 28.35
N SER A 15 0.68 3.50 28.81
CA SER A 15 1.68 4.12 27.92
C SER A 15 2.55 3.09 27.21
N LEU A 16 3.00 2.03 27.90
CA LEU A 16 3.78 0.95 27.30
C LEU A 16 2.97 0.17 26.25
N ILE A 17 1.69 -0.08 26.53
CA ILE A 17 0.78 -0.72 25.57
C ILE A 17 0.61 0.16 24.33
N LEU A 18 0.39 1.46 24.49
CA LEU A 18 0.27 2.40 23.37
C LEU A 18 1.57 2.47 22.54
N ILE A 19 2.73 2.51 23.19
CA ILE A 19 4.04 2.49 22.50
C ILE A 19 4.24 1.19 21.74
N TYR A 20 3.89 0.05 22.34
CA TYR A 20 3.95 -1.26 21.67
C TYR A 20 3.05 -1.28 20.42
N PHE A 21 1.80 -0.83 20.54
CA PHE A 21 0.89 -0.73 19.40
C PHE A 21 1.38 0.27 18.34
N TYR A 22 1.99 1.38 18.74
CA TYR A 22 2.53 2.36 17.81
C TYR A 22 3.70 1.76 17.01
N ASN A 23 4.66 1.12 17.69
CA ASN A 23 5.83 0.53 17.05
C ASN A 23 5.45 -0.64 16.12
N ASN A 24 4.51 -1.51 16.54
CA ASN A 24 4.06 -2.63 15.72
C ASN A 24 3.24 -2.21 14.49
N ASN A 25 2.71 -0.99 14.46
CA ASN A 25 1.90 -0.48 13.35
C ASN A 25 2.63 0.61 12.56
N ARG A 26 3.95 0.69 12.68
CA ARG A 26 4.75 1.65 11.93
C ARG A 26 4.84 1.22 10.47
N MET A 27 4.46 2.14 9.58
CA MET A 27 4.58 1.95 8.14
C MET A 27 6.00 2.32 7.72
N ILE A 28 6.68 1.41 7.04
CA ILE A 28 8.01 1.65 6.48
C ILE A 28 7.82 1.95 5.00
N THR A 29 8.47 2.99 4.51
CA THR A 29 8.45 3.32 3.09
C THR A 29 9.83 3.18 2.49
N LYS A 30 9.88 2.85 1.21
CA LYS A 30 11.08 2.84 0.39
C LYS A 30 10.88 3.74 -0.83
N ALA A 31 11.95 4.35 -1.30
CA ALA A 31 11.95 5.10 -2.55
C ALA A 31 11.75 4.13 -3.74
N SER A 32 11.00 4.54 -4.75
CA SER A 32 10.78 3.75 -5.97
C SER A 32 11.99 3.80 -6.92
N SER A 33 12.74 4.89 -6.87
CA SER A 33 13.99 5.12 -7.62
C SER A 33 14.94 6.03 -6.81
N ASP A 34 16.18 6.13 -7.28
CA ASP A 34 17.20 7.03 -6.71
C ASP A 34 17.26 8.41 -7.42
N ASP A 35 16.29 8.72 -8.28
CA ASP A 35 16.23 9.98 -9.02
C ASP A 35 15.14 10.94 -8.49
N GLU A 36 15.05 12.13 -9.09
CA GLU A 36 14.15 13.20 -8.63
C GLU A 36 12.65 12.89 -8.81
N ASN A 37 12.31 11.90 -9.64
CA ASN A 37 10.93 11.48 -9.88
C ASN A 37 10.49 10.34 -8.96
N SER A 38 11.29 10.01 -7.94
CA SER A 38 11.02 8.93 -7.01
C SER A 38 9.72 9.15 -6.22
N MET A 39 8.91 8.11 -6.15
CA MET A 39 7.73 8.02 -5.30
C MET A 39 8.02 7.12 -4.10
N LEU A 40 7.23 7.27 -3.04
CA LEU A 40 7.34 6.42 -1.85
C LEU A 40 6.40 5.22 -1.96
N TYR A 41 6.98 4.02 -1.88
CA TYR A 41 6.24 2.78 -1.78
C TYR A 41 6.22 2.31 -0.32
N LEU A 42 5.05 1.88 0.14
CA LEU A 42 4.94 1.16 1.40
C LEU A 42 5.58 -0.23 1.26
N GLU A 43 6.42 -0.58 2.23
CA GLU A 43 7.04 -1.89 2.32
C GLU A 43 6.18 -2.85 3.13
N MET A 44 5.93 -4.04 2.57
CA MET A 44 5.12 -5.08 3.19
C MET A 44 5.97 -5.93 4.13
N ASN A 45 5.43 -6.25 5.31
CA ASN A 45 6.13 -7.08 6.29
C ASN A 45 5.87 -8.58 6.07
N ASP A 46 6.83 -9.39 6.51
CA ASP A 46 6.79 -10.86 6.46
C ASP A 46 6.49 -11.42 5.05
N THR A 47 7.07 -10.82 4.01
CA THR A 47 6.97 -11.29 2.63
C THR A 47 7.82 -12.54 2.40
N THR A 48 7.60 -13.22 1.28
CA THR A 48 8.38 -14.39 0.88
C THR A 48 8.45 -14.49 -0.64
N THR A 49 9.46 -15.18 -1.14
CA THR A 49 9.62 -15.53 -2.56
C THR A 49 9.24 -16.97 -2.86
N GLU A 50 8.85 -17.77 -1.86
CA GLU A 50 8.51 -19.19 -2.02
C GLU A 50 7.11 -19.36 -2.65
N PRO A 51 6.99 -19.89 -3.89
CA PRO A 51 5.71 -19.92 -4.61
C PRO A 51 4.61 -20.65 -3.85
N LYS A 52 4.92 -21.80 -3.23
CA LYS A 52 3.94 -22.57 -2.46
C LYS A 52 3.33 -21.75 -1.32
N THR A 53 4.13 -20.87 -0.71
CA THR A 53 3.67 -20.00 0.37
C THR A 53 2.90 -18.81 -0.19
N ILE A 54 3.39 -18.19 -1.26
CA ILE A 54 2.73 -17.07 -1.94
C ILE A 54 1.28 -17.44 -2.29
N TYR A 55 1.06 -18.56 -2.95
CA TYR A 55 -0.29 -18.97 -3.38
C TYR A 55 -1.15 -19.55 -2.25
N SER A 56 -0.67 -19.58 -1.00
CA SER A 56 -1.48 -20.01 0.13
C SER A 56 -2.46 -18.92 0.58
N GLU A 57 -3.70 -19.32 0.88
CA GLU A 57 -4.73 -18.40 1.40
C GLU A 57 -4.26 -17.67 2.66
N LYS A 58 -3.54 -18.37 3.55
CA LYS A 58 -2.97 -17.78 4.77
C LYS A 58 -2.06 -16.59 4.47
N TYR A 59 -1.19 -16.71 3.45
CA TYR A 59 -0.28 -15.65 3.06
C TYR A 59 -1.05 -14.49 2.40
N GLN A 60 -1.90 -14.80 1.41
CA GLN A 60 -2.69 -13.78 0.70
C GLN A 60 -3.57 -12.98 1.67
N ASN A 61 -4.26 -13.64 2.62
CA ASN A 61 -5.05 -12.98 3.66
C ASN A 61 -4.18 -12.15 4.63
N LYS A 62 -2.94 -12.56 4.90
CA LYS A 62 -2.01 -11.78 5.73
C LYS A 62 -1.61 -10.48 5.04
N ILE A 63 -1.30 -10.55 3.75
CA ILE A 63 -0.98 -9.40 2.91
C ILE A 63 -2.19 -8.47 2.81
N GLN A 64 -3.39 -9.00 2.53
CA GLN A 64 -4.62 -8.20 2.48
C GLN A 64 -4.86 -7.41 3.77
N ARG A 65 -4.75 -8.06 4.94
CA ARG A 65 -4.89 -7.38 6.24
C ARG A 65 -3.85 -6.29 6.48
N GLN A 66 -2.69 -6.35 5.84
CA GLN A 66 -1.71 -5.26 5.89
C GLN A 66 -2.17 -4.09 5.03
N ILE A 67 -2.65 -4.35 3.81
CA ILE A 67 -3.23 -3.35 2.90
C ILE A 67 -4.43 -2.65 3.55
N ASP A 68 -5.39 -3.40 4.09
CA ASP A 68 -6.59 -2.84 4.72
C ASP A 68 -6.25 -1.91 5.90
N ARG A 69 -5.22 -2.27 6.67
CA ARG A 69 -4.70 -1.41 7.74
C ARG A 69 -4.02 -0.18 7.17
N ALA A 70 -3.26 -0.32 6.09
CA ALA A 70 -2.58 0.78 5.44
C ALA A 70 -3.55 1.84 4.91
N LYS A 71 -4.65 1.40 4.27
CA LYS A 71 -5.73 2.26 3.78
C LYS A 71 -6.31 3.16 4.87
N GLN A 72 -6.41 2.65 6.11
CA GLN A 72 -6.99 3.38 7.25
C GLN A 72 -6.02 4.35 7.95
N LYS A 73 -4.73 4.34 7.58
CA LYS A 73 -3.70 5.11 8.31
C LYS A 73 -3.64 6.59 7.93
N ASN A 74 -3.97 6.92 6.69
CA ASN A 74 -3.86 8.27 6.14
C ASN A 74 -5.07 8.55 5.24
N ASN A 75 -5.25 9.83 4.88
CA ASN A 75 -6.17 10.23 3.82
C ASN A 75 -5.42 10.25 2.49
N TYR A 76 -5.50 9.17 1.71
CA TYR A 76 -4.79 9.06 0.43
C TYR A 76 -5.56 9.80 -0.66
N THR A 77 -4.87 10.73 -1.32
CA THR A 77 -5.45 11.52 -2.41
C THR A 77 -4.80 11.13 -3.74
N PHE A 78 -5.36 11.56 -4.86
CA PHE A 78 -4.73 11.33 -6.17
C PHE A 78 -3.28 11.84 -6.26
N LYS A 79 -2.93 12.91 -5.54
CA LYS A 79 -1.57 13.47 -5.51
C LYS A 79 -0.62 12.69 -4.61
N GLU A 80 -1.16 12.04 -3.58
CA GLU A 80 -0.40 11.28 -2.58
C GLU A 80 -1.10 9.94 -2.35
N PRO A 81 -1.08 9.03 -3.36
CA PRO A 81 -1.75 7.75 -3.26
C PRO A 81 -0.94 6.79 -2.36
N LEU A 82 -1.61 5.78 -1.82
CA LEU A 82 -0.94 4.61 -1.27
C LEU A 82 -0.41 3.77 -2.43
N LEU A 83 0.90 3.55 -2.46
CA LEU A 83 1.57 2.72 -3.47
C LEU A 83 2.29 1.55 -2.79
N ILE A 84 2.12 0.34 -3.34
CA ILE A 84 2.77 -0.87 -2.84
C ILE A 84 3.24 -1.70 -4.04
N GLU A 85 4.54 -1.99 -4.11
CA GLU A 85 5.10 -2.84 -5.15
C GLU A 85 4.84 -4.33 -4.84
N ASN A 86 4.31 -5.06 -5.82
CA ASN A 86 4.09 -6.51 -5.79
C ASN A 86 3.62 -7.05 -4.41
N PRO A 87 2.57 -6.48 -3.79
CA PRO A 87 2.23 -6.79 -2.39
C PRO A 87 1.97 -8.29 -2.16
N TYR A 88 1.33 -8.94 -3.12
CA TYR A 88 0.94 -10.34 -3.05
C TYR A 88 2.04 -11.31 -3.51
N GLY A 89 3.15 -10.83 -4.05
CA GLY A 89 4.25 -11.66 -4.56
C GLY A 89 3.95 -12.36 -5.90
N THR A 90 2.82 -12.08 -6.54
CA THR A 90 2.35 -12.78 -7.75
C THR A 90 2.64 -12.03 -9.05
N ASN A 91 2.98 -10.74 -8.99
CA ASN A 91 3.30 -9.92 -10.17
C ASN A 91 4.45 -8.97 -9.87
N THR A 92 5.66 -9.36 -10.30
CA THR A 92 6.92 -8.66 -9.98
C THR A 92 7.03 -7.25 -10.55
N THR A 93 6.22 -6.89 -11.55
CA THR A 93 6.19 -5.53 -12.12
C THR A 93 4.91 -4.77 -11.77
N GLY A 94 4.04 -5.38 -10.96
CA GLY A 94 2.77 -4.79 -10.56
C GLY A 94 2.91 -3.80 -9.41
N VAL A 95 2.19 -2.69 -9.50
CA VAL A 95 2.09 -1.71 -8.41
C VAL A 95 0.63 -1.61 -7.98
N TYR A 96 0.36 -1.93 -6.71
CA TYR A 96 -0.93 -1.67 -6.09
C TYR A 96 -1.04 -0.19 -5.78
N MET A 97 -2.19 0.40 -6.11
CA MET A 97 -2.50 1.81 -5.89
C MET A 97 -3.84 1.96 -5.19
N TYR A 98 -3.89 2.83 -4.18
CA TYR A 98 -5.12 3.22 -3.52
C TYR A 98 -5.21 4.72 -3.24
N PHE A 99 -6.35 5.33 -3.53
CA PHE A 99 -6.69 6.70 -3.13
C PHE A 99 -8.21 6.92 -3.15
N THR A 100 -8.66 8.06 -2.62
CA THR A 100 -10.05 8.50 -2.71
C THR A 100 -10.18 9.88 -3.35
N THR A 101 -11.39 10.16 -3.82
CA THR A 101 -11.80 11.41 -4.45
C THR A 101 -13.16 11.87 -3.90
N ASP A 102 -13.45 13.16 -4.00
CA ASP A 102 -14.72 13.71 -3.51
C ASP A 102 -15.91 13.43 -4.46
N GLU A 103 -15.60 13.16 -5.72
CA GLU A 103 -16.55 12.92 -6.82
C GLU A 103 -16.23 11.60 -7.54
N ASP A 104 -17.19 11.07 -8.29
CA ASP A 104 -17.01 9.83 -9.02
C ASP A 104 -16.13 10.02 -10.25
N TYR A 105 -14.99 9.33 -10.31
CA TYR A 105 -14.07 9.38 -11.44
C TYR A 105 -13.81 7.99 -12.04
N GLN A 106 -13.47 7.99 -13.32
CA GLN A 106 -12.82 6.86 -13.99
C GLN A 106 -11.33 7.20 -14.15
N ALA A 107 -10.47 6.26 -13.82
CA ALA A 107 -9.02 6.44 -13.91
C ALA A 107 -8.47 5.78 -15.17
N THR A 108 -7.57 6.48 -15.85
CA THR A 108 -6.75 5.96 -16.95
C THR A 108 -5.29 6.25 -16.63
N TYR A 109 -4.40 5.32 -16.97
CA TYR A 109 -2.97 5.52 -16.82
C TYR A 109 -2.23 5.15 -18.10
N THR A 110 -1.05 5.74 -18.26
CA THR A 110 -0.12 5.46 -19.34
C THR A 110 1.24 5.18 -18.73
N ILE A 111 1.88 4.09 -19.16
CA ILE A 111 3.29 3.80 -18.90
C ILE A 111 4.06 4.12 -20.17
N SER A 112 5.02 5.03 -20.06
CA SER A 112 5.94 5.40 -21.13
C SER A 112 7.34 4.93 -20.78
N CYS A 113 8.04 4.32 -21.72
CA CYS A 113 9.42 3.87 -21.54
C CYS A 113 10.19 4.07 -22.83
N ASN A 114 11.39 4.65 -22.76
CA ASN A 114 12.17 4.93 -23.96
C ASN A 114 12.48 3.64 -24.73
N GLY A 115 12.25 3.64 -26.04
CA GLY A 115 12.43 2.46 -26.89
C GLY A 115 11.27 1.46 -26.89
N TYR A 116 10.17 1.76 -26.17
CA TYR A 116 8.96 0.94 -26.11
C TYR A 116 7.73 1.77 -26.46
N GLU A 117 6.66 1.09 -26.92
CA GLU A 117 5.37 1.73 -27.14
C GLU A 117 4.70 2.08 -25.81
N ASP A 118 3.98 3.20 -25.79
CA ASP A 118 3.19 3.61 -24.63
C ASP A 118 2.10 2.57 -24.33
N PHE A 119 2.02 2.13 -23.07
CA PHE A 119 0.98 1.24 -22.60
C PHE A 119 -0.09 2.03 -21.85
N THR A 120 -1.28 2.16 -22.42
CA THR A 120 -2.41 2.89 -21.82
C THR A 120 -3.54 1.95 -21.45
N GLN A 121 -4.10 2.09 -20.25
CA GLN A 121 -5.26 1.32 -19.79
C GLN A 121 -6.23 2.19 -19.00
N THR A 122 -7.52 1.95 -19.22
CA THR A 122 -8.59 2.45 -18.35
C THR A 122 -8.85 1.44 -17.25
N LEU A 123 -8.75 1.89 -16.00
CA LEU A 123 -8.79 1.03 -14.82
C LEU A 123 -10.21 0.58 -14.50
N ASN A 124 -10.37 -0.72 -14.25
CA ASN A 124 -11.65 -1.30 -13.85
C ASN A 124 -11.93 -0.99 -12.38
N THR A 125 -13.05 -0.32 -12.12
CA THR A 125 -13.46 0.11 -10.78
C THR A 125 -14.41 -0.87 -10.08
N ASN A 126 -14.66 -2.04 -10.69
CA ASN A 126 -15.66 -3.03 -10.26
C ASN A 126 -17.07 -2.44 -10.06
N THR A 127 -17.37 -1.34 -10.73
CA THR A 127 -18.70 -0.74 -10.80
C THR A 127 -19.27 -0.90 -12.20
N SER A 128 -20.60 -0.87 -12.31
CA SER A 128 -21.27 -0.95 -13.61
C SER A 128 -21.09 0.31 -14.48
N SER A 129 -20.88 1.47 -13.85
CA SER A 129 -20.65 2.74 -14.54
C SER A 129 -19.19 2.91 -14.98
N GLY A 130 -18.25 2.24 -14.30
CA GLY A 130 -16.82 2.48 -14.46
C GLY A 130 -16.30 3.69 -13.66
N TYR A 131 -17.13 4.29 -12.80
CA TYR A 131 -16.78 5.44 -11.96
C TYR A 131 -16.89 5.10 -10.47
N THR A 132 -16.02 5.67 -9.64
CA THR A 132 -15.98 5.45 -8.20
C THR A 132 -15.32 6.64 -7.49
N LYS A 133 -15.60 6.79 -6.19
CA LYS A 133 -14.84 7.64 -5.26
C LYS A 133 -13.69 6.91 -4.57
N GLU A 134 -13.77 5.58 -4.53
CA GLU A 134 -12.75 4.72 -3.94
C GLU A 134 -11.99 4.02 -5.06
N HIS A 135 -10.73 4.41 -5.24
CA HIS A 135 -9.88 3.96 -6.32
C HIS A 135 -8.90 2.93 -5.77
N GLU A 136 -9.03 1.68 -6.19
CA GLU A 136 -8.17 0.57 -5.76
C GLU A 136 -7.82 -0.30 -6.95
N TYR A 137 -6.54 -0.32 -7.33
CA TYR A 137 -6.10 -0.90 -8.59
C TYR A 137 -4.77 -1.64 -8.45
N LEU A 138 -4.55 -2.59 -9.37
CA LEU A 138 -3.24 -3.13 -9.67
C LEU A 138 -2.80 -2.59 -11.03
N LEU A 139 -1.82 -1.69 -11.03
CA LEU A 139 -1.19 -1.21 -12.24
C LEU A 139 -0.23 -2.27 -12.78
N VAL A 140 -0.27 -2.46 -14.09
CA VAL A 140 0.56 -3.41 -14.84
C VAL A 140 1.19 -2.73 -16.06
N GLY A 141 2.21 -3.35 -16.64
CA GLY A 141 2.85 -2.87 -17.86
C GLY A 141 4.22 -2.25 -17.66
N SER A 142 4.71 -2.15 -16.41
CA SER A 142 6.09 -1.71 -16.13
C SER A 142 7.10 -2.72 -16.70
N ILE A 143 8.21 -2.21 -17.21
CA ILE A 143 9.26 -3.00 -17.87
C ILE A 143 10.39 -3.30 -16.86
N PRO A 144 10.73 -4.58 -16.60
CA PRO A 144 11.78 -4.92 -15.64
C PRO A 144 13.13 -4.31 -16.01
N GLY A 145 13.75 -3.61 -15.06
CA GLY A 145 15.09 -3.04 -15.21
C GLY A 145 15.15 -1.72 -15.98
N GLU A 146 14.03 -1.25 -16.51
CA GLU A 146 13.94 0.02 -17.23
C GLU A 146 13.34 1.12 -16.35
N LYS A 147 13.68 2.37 -16.67
CA LYS A 147 13.08 3.55 -16.04
C LYS A 147 11.87 4.00 -16.85
N THR A 148 10.75 4.20 -16.17
CA THR A 148 9.47 4.68 -16.72
C THR A 148 9.15 6.06 -16.18
#